data_AF-A0AAD2CR71-F1
#
_entry.id   AF-A0AAD2CR71-F1
#
_cell.length_a   1.000
_cell.length_b   1.000
_cell.length_c   1.000
_cell.angle_alpha   90.00
_cell.angle_beta   90.00
_cell.angle_gamma   90.00
#
_symmetry.space_group_name_H-M   'P 1'
#
loop_
_entity.id
_entity.type
_entity.pdbx_description
1 polymer ?
#
loop_
_entity_poly.entity_id
_entity_poly.type
_entity_poly.pdbx_seq_one_letter_code
_entity_poly.pdbx_strand_id
1 'polypeptide(L)'
;MMMQSVISFLFPPKPGESKDLPIEITALPGLITFLDVALFRANEGQLTATTCSSHALLACWLDIKHQSQLLLQVLQQEKKDPNAKLECESFCRQCLETAMDAIERLSTDRLAQAANLSDPFESISETAGGHYHHNHHNFLSGIGIQGVSSGILESKEDIGRRLPSQKRIDCWESPRLHCPDYVWAEDSYQACQRWLRNLYKHPFYLKDRDALNPLATPNLQNQGTPNSNNKNSNEQPLHPPSERQASILIQLIQDDLPLRLLQFRQAMNAEEVVTKRLHLVKCEYRGPFRHFLEAHLSLLEAPSMDVVDYFLDGDDISYDSEVQEGQLQDLLETPELVEMLTLERDCEQFELDLGKALFPFSELARTLDHKKARIKAVPGVVEEDEVAELQETVRRLKCILCRKSGPETSTGIRPILVDLQSVRRDDEALKSFDDSRSIKENVADFLSQLECLSTLLKTRNAFRTRRGNHVIEFSASVVNGCTEEFDPELVECQLLDWFDMVERQQELGQEQQHIVSNIREVETKIGLADASDESLDAAKDNLEYMVDDRQQRLEILQDLVEDLCLREMNLHILINDPDPEETLILKETSALGFLGVPLQLAGEALPVG
;
A
#
# COMPACT_ATOMS: atom_id res chain seq x y z
N MET A 1 -51.44 -0.82 30.26
CA MET A 1 -50.30 -0.22 31.00
C MET A 1 -49.62 -1.19 31.96
N MET A 2 -50.29 -1.91 32.87
CA MET A 2 -49.59 -2.83 33.80
C MET A 2 -48.84 -4.00 33.13
N MET A 3 -49.31 -4.55 31.99
CA MET A 3 -48.60 -5.64 31.31
C MET A 3 -47.31 -5.22 30.58
N GLN A 4 -47.24 -4.00 30.03
CA GLN A 4 -46.01 -3.49 29.41
C GLN A 4 -44.90 -3.29 30.45
N SER A 5 -45.26 -2.80 31.65
CA SER A 5 -44.31 -2.62 32.76
C SER A 5 -43.73 -3.93 33.30
N VAL A 6 -44.47 -5.05 33.22
CA VAL A 6 -43.96 -6.37 33.64
C VAL A 6 -43.03 -6.98 32.59
N ILE A 7 -43.32 -6.78 31.30
CA ILE A 7 -42.48 -7.28 30.21
C ILE A 7 -41.16 -6.49 30.14
N SER A 8 -41.18 -5.16 30.31
CA SER A 8 -39.96 -4.34 30.35
C SER A 8 -39.08 -4.61 31.58
N PHE A 9 -39.66 -5.14 32.66
CA PHE A 9 -38.90 -5.57 33.82
C PHE A 9 -38.20 -6.93 33.60
N LEU A 10 -38.80 -7.82 32.81
CA LEU A 10 -38.22 -9.13 32.48
C LEU A 10 -37.17 -9.05 31.38
N PHE A 11 -37.25 -8.05 30.51
CA PHE A 11 -36.30 -7.79 29.44
C PHE A 11 -35.91 -6.31 29.50
N PRO A 12 -34.88 -5.95 30.30
CA PRO A 12 -34.40 -4.57 30.31
C PRO A 12 -33.99 -4.18 28.88
N PRO A 13 -34.33 -2.96 28.43
CA PRO A 13 -33.97 -2.50 27.10
C PRO A 13 -32.46 -2.56 26.93
N LYS A 14 -32.02 -3.01 25.76
CA LYS A 14 -30.59 -3.00 25.42
C LYS A 14 -30.19 -1.61 24.94
N PRO A 15 -28.93 -1.20 25.15
CA PRO A 15 -28.39 0.01 24.54
C PRO A 15 -28.64 0.02 23.03
N GLY A 16 -29.16 1.14 22.52
CA GLY A 16 -29.51 1.36 21.13
C GLY A 16 -30.96 1.06 20.74
N GLU A 17 -31.75 0.37 21.59
CA GLU A 17 -33.13 0.01 21.26
C GLU A 17 -34.12 1.20 21.40
N SER A 18 -33.73 2.28 22.07
CA SER A 18 -34.58 3.45 22.28
C SER A 18 -33.76 4.73 22.42
N LYS A 19 -34.37 5.88 22.11
CA LYS A 19 -33.75 7.20 22.30
C LYS A 19 -33.37 7.49 23.76
N ASP A 20 -34.08 6.89 24.72
CA ASP A 20 -33.80 7.05 26.15
C ASP A 20 -32.59 6.21 26.62
N LEU A 21 -32.10 5.29 25.79
CA LEU A 21 -30.95 4.44 26.07
C LEU A 21 -30.12 4.22 24.78
N PRO A 22 -29.46 5.26 24.25
CA PRO A 22 -28.65 5.14 23.04
C PRO A 22 -27.35 4.36 23.31
N ILE A 23 -26.67 3.95 22.23
CA ILE A 23 -25.29 3.49 22.30
C ILE A 23 -24.41 4.74 22.30
N GLU A 24 -23.69 4.98 23.39
CA GLU A 24 -22.76 6.11 23.50
C GLU A 24 -21.39 5.72 22.91
N ILE A 25 -20.90 6.53 21.98
CA ILE A 25 -19.63 6.29 21.26
C ILE A 25 -18.89 7.62 21.12
N THR A 26 -17.59 7.66 21.37
CA THR A 26 -16.78 8.88 21.12
C THR A 26 -16.35 8.93 19.65
N ALA A 27 -16.26 10.14 19.07
CA ALA A 27 -15.80 10.34 17.69
C ALA A 27 -14.29 10.08 17.52
N LEU A 28 -13.88 8.82 17.70
CA LEU A 28 -12.50 8.35 17.61
C LEU A 28 -12.24 7.65 16.26
N PRO A 29 -10.97 7.48 15.84
CA PRO A 29 -10.62 6.98 14.50
C PRO A 29 -11.30 5.65 14.14
N GLY A 30 -11.46 4.76 15.13
CA GLY A 30 -12.14 3.47 14.97
C GLY A 30 -13.67 3.54 14.73
N LEU A 31 -14.29 4.72 14.78
CA LEU A 31 -15.73 4.89 14.58
C LEU A 31 -16.17 4.41 13.19
N ILE A 32 -15.41 4.72 12.12
CA ILE A 32 -15.76 4.27 10.77
C ILE A 32 -15.72 2.76 10.67
N THR A 33 -14.66 2.12 11.20
CA THR A 33 -14.55 0.67 11.24
C THR A 33 -15.73 0.05 12.00
N PHE A 34 -16.12 0.64 13.12
CA PHE A 34 -17.30 0.21 13.87
C PHE A 34 -18.60 0.34 13.05
N LEU A 35 -18.81 1.48 12.40
CA LEU A 35 -19.99 1.74 11.56
C LEU A 35 -20.06 0.80 10.36
N ASP A 36 -18.94 0.54 9.69
CA ASP A 36 -18.87 -0.43 8.60
C ASP A 36 -19.27 -1.83 9.08
N VAL A 37 -18.73 -2.29 10.21
CA VAL A 37 -19.06 -3.61 10.78
C VAL A 37 -20.54 -3.68 11.13
N ALA A 38 -21.08 -2.65 11.79
CA ALA A 38 -22.47 -2.59 12.18
C ALA A 38 -23.39 -2.59 10.95
N LEU A 39 -23.03 -1.81 9.92
CA LEU A 39 -23.74 -1.74 8.64
C LEU A 39 -23.74 -3.09 7.92
N PHE A 40 -22.61 -3.79 7.90
CA PHE A 40 -22.52 -5.14 7.37
C PHE A 40 -23.45 -6.09 8.11
N ARG A 41 -23.41 -6.11 9.44
CA ARG A 41 -24.26 -7.00 10.27
C ARG A 41 -25.74 -6.74 10.07
N ALA A 42 -26.15 -5.47 9.91
CA ALA A 42 -27.53 -5.12 9.60
C ALA A 42 -27.98 -5.63 8.22
N ASN A 43 -27.05 -5.79 7.27
CA ASN A 43 -27.34 -6.14 5.88
C ASN A 43 -26.83 -7.54 5.48
N GLU A 44 -26.27 -8.32 6.40
CA GLU A 44 -25.60 -9.60 6.13
C GLU A 44 -26.51 -10.59 5.37
N GLY A 45 -27.79 -10.65 5.74
CA GLY A 45 -28.79 -11.48 5.07
C GLY A 45 -29.10 -11.06 3.62
N GLN A 46 -28.90 -9.79 3.27
CA GLN A 46 -29.08 -9.26 1.91
C GLN A 46 -27.81 -9.33 1.07
N LEU A 47 -26.66 -9.56 1.71
CA LEU A 47 -25.33 -9.66 1.10
C LEU A 47 -24.82 -11.10 1.05
N THR A 48 -25.65 -12.08 1.40
CA THR A 48 -25.22 -13.46 1.59
C THR A 48 -24.65 -14.06 0.30
N ALA A 49 -25.24 -13.79 -0.87
CA ALA A 49 -24.72 -14.34 -2.12
C ALA A 49 -23.37 -13.71 -2.50
N THR A 50 -23.24 -12.38 -2.38
CA THR A 50 -21.96 -11.69 -2.68
C THR A 50 -20.87 -12.14 -1.71
N THR A 51 -21.20 -12.24 -0.42
CA THR A 51 -20.27 -12.71 0.62
C THR A 51 -19.86 -14.17 0.36
N CYS A 52 -20.81 -15.10 0.21
CA CYS A 52 -20.45 -16.50 -0.05
C CYS A 52 -19.64 -16.68 -1.34
N SER A 53 -19.99 -15.96 -2.40
CA SER A 53 -19.27 -16.05 -3.68
C SER A 53 -17.89 -15.38 -3.62
N SER A 54 -17.71 -14.31 -2.85
CA SER A 54 -16.38 -13.71 -2.63
C SER A 54 -15.49 -14.61 -1.77
N HIS A 55 -16.04 -15.27 -0.75
CA HIS A 55 -15.32 -16.29 0.01
C HIS A 55 -14.88 -17.45 -0.90
N ALA A 56 -15.74 -17.92 -1.80
CA ALA A 56 -15.40 -18.97 -2.75
C ALA A 56 -14.35 -18.51 -3.78
N LEU A 57 -14.42 -17.24 -4.21
CA LEU A 57 -13.42 -16.65 -5.10
C LEU A 57 -12.06 -16.49 -4.38
N LEU A 58 -12.06 -16.02 -3.13
CA LEU A 58 -10.86 -15.93 -2.31
C LEU A 58 -10.23 -17.31 -2.09
N ALA A 59 -11.03 -18.31 -1.73
CA ALA A 59 -10.55 -19.69 -1.57
C ALA A 59 -9.89 -20.21 -2.85
N CYS A 60 -10.47 -19.93 -4.03
CA CYS A 60 -9.86 -20.30 -5.31
C CYS A 60 -8.51 -19.61 -5.54
N TRP A 61 -8.35 -18.35 -5.15
CA TRP A 61 -7.06 -17.65 -5.25
C TRP A 61 -6.03 -18.18 -4.26
N LEU A 62 -6.45 -18.53 -3.04
CA LEU A 62 -5.59 -19.19 -2.05
C LEU A 62 -5.13 -20.56 -2.55
N ASP A 63 -6.00 -21.33 -3.19
CA ASP A 63 -5.64 -22.60 -3.83
C ASP A 63 -4.63 -22.37 -4.96
N ILE A 64 -4.82 -21.37 -5.82
CA ILE A 64 -3.86 -21.02 -6.88
C ILE A 64 -2.50 -20.62 -6.28
N LYS A 65 -2.48 -19.80 -5.23
CA LYS A 65 -1.26 -19.42 -4.50
C LYS A 65 -0.54 -20.67 -3.97
N HIS A 66 -1.27 -21.53 -3.25
CA HIS A 66 -0.74 -22.74 -2.65
C HIS A 66 -0.19 -23.71 -3.71
N GLN A 67 -0.95 -23.99 -4.78
CA GLN A 67 -0.52 -24.89 -5.85
C GLN A 67 0.68 -24.33 -6.62
N SER A 68 0.74 -23.01 -6.83
CA SER A 68 1.91 -22.37 -7.44
C SER A 68 3.16 -22.56 -6.59
N GLN A 69 3.05 -22.41 -5.27
CA GLN A 69 4.16 -22.66 -4.34
C GLN A 69 4.61 -24.13 -4.34
N LEU A 70 3.66 -25.08 -4.33
CA LEU A 70 3.97 -26.51 -4.40
C LEU A 70 4.69 -26.87 -5.70
N LEU A 71 4.19 -26.38 -6.84
CA LEU A 71 4.80 -26.64 -8.14
C LEU A 71 6.20 -26.04 -8.25
N LEU A 72 6.42 -24.82 -7.74
CA LEU A 72 7.75 -24.22 -7.66
C LEU A 72 8.72 -25.10 -6.84
N GLN A 73 8.28 -25.64 -5.71
CA GLN A 73 9.12 -26.56 -4.90
C GLN A 73 9.45 -27.86 -5.64
N VAL A 74 8.49 -28.44 -6.38
CA VAL A 74 8.73 -29.65 -7.17
C VAL A 74 9.69 -29.36 -8.33
N LEU A 75 9.50 -28.26 -9.05
CA LEU A 75 10.38 -27.84 -10.14
C LEU A 75 11.81 -27.59 -9.64
N GLN A 76 11.98 -27.00 -8.45
CA GLN A 76 13.30 -26.81 -7.83
C GLN A 76 14.04 -28.14 -7.61
N GLN A 77 13.32 -29.21 -7.27
CA GLN A 77 13.91 -30.55 -7.06
C GLN A 77 14.24 -31.28 -8.37
N GLU A 78 13.66 -30.86 -9.49
CA GLU A 78 13.86 -31.50 -10.79
C GLU A 78 15.17 -31.06 -11.45
N LYS A 79 16.11 -32.00 -11.58
CA LYS A 79 17.43 -31.79 -12.20
C LYS A 79 17.46 -31.99 -13.72
N LYS A 80 16.31 -32.30 -14.36
CA LYS A 80 16.24 -32.68 -15.78
C LYS A 80 15.35 -31.71 -16.57
N ASP A 81 15.80 -31.43 -17.79
CA ASP A 81 15.22 -30.58 -18.84
C ASP A 81 15.04 -29.08 -18.51
N PRO A 82 15.95 -28.21 -18.97
CA PRO A 82 15.96 -26.78 -18.66
C PRO A 82 14.75 -26.01 -19.23
N ASN A 83 14.31 -26.33 -20.46
CA ASN A 83 13.43 -25.42 -21.20
C ASN A 83 11.95 -25.56 -20.80
N ALA A 84 11.43 -26.79 -20.72
CA ALA A 84 10.04 -27.03 -20.30
C ALA A 84 9.84 -26.62 -18.83
N LYS A 85 10.87 -26.87 -18.00
CA LYS A 85 10.94 -26.41 -16.61
C LYS A 85 10.88 -24.89 -16.52
N LEU A 86 11.68 -24.16 -17.31
CA LEU A 86 11.71 -22.69 -17.28
C LEU A 86 10.37 -22.06 -17.71
N GLU A 87 9.72 -22.60 -18.74
CA GLU A 87 8.38 -22.12 -19.15
C GLU A 87 7.33 -22.38 -18.06
N CYS A 88 7.35 -23.57 -17.46
CA CYS A 88 6.44 -23.93 -16.36
C CYS A 88 6.70 -23.05 -15.12
N GLU A 89 7.96 -22.86 -14.73
CA GLU A 89 8.35 -22.04 -13.59
C GLU A 89 7.90 -20.58 -13.76
N SER A 90 8.14 -19.99 -14.95
CA SER A 90 7.67 -18.65 -15.30
C SER A 90 6.15 -18.52 -15.16
N PHE A 91 5.40 -19.56 -15.59
CA PHE A 91 3.95 -19.59 -15.42
C PHE A 91 3.56 -19.60 -13.94
N CYS A 92 4.22 -20.43 -13.13
CA CYS A 92 3.94 -20.57 -11.70
C CYS A 92 4.20 -19.29 -10.92
N ARG A 93 5.32 -18.61 -11.18
CA ARG A 93 5.63 -17.32 -10.57
C ARG A 93 4.58 -16.27 -10.91
N GLN A 94 4.16 -16.21 -12.17
CA GLN A 94 3.10 -15.31 -12.59
C GLN A 94 1.76 -15.64 -11.90
N CYS A 95 1.41 -16.92 -11.73
CA CYS A 95 0.21 -17.33 -10.99
C CYS A 95 0.28 -16.93 -9.52
N LEU A 96 1.45 -17.12 -8.89
CA LEU A 96 1.70 -16.76 -7.50
C LEU A 96 1.54 -15.26 -7.26
N GLU A 97 2.24 -14.42 -8.03
CA GLU A 97 2.14 -12.96 -7.96
C GLU A 97 0.69 -12.49 -8.16
N THR A 98 0.03 -13.06 -9.17
CA THR A 98 -1.36 -12.74 -9.50
C THR A 98 -2.33 -13.12 -8.38
N ALA A 99 -2.10 -14.25 -7.72
CA ALA A 99 -2.94 -14.70 -6.61
C ALA A 99 -2.76 -13.81 -5.38
N MET A 100 -1.53 -13.42 -5.05
CA MET A 100 -1.24 -12.49 -3.94
C MET A 100 -1.92 -11.14 -4.16
N ASP A 101 -1.76 -10.56 -5.35
CA ASP A 101 -2.45 -9.35 -5.78
C ASP A 101 -3.98 -9.44 -5.61
N ALA A 102 -4.55 -10.61 -5.93
CA ALA A 102 -5.99 -10.82 -5.85
C ALA A 102 -6.48 -10.94 -4.41
N ILE A 103 -5.73 -11.64 -3.56
CA ILE A 103 -6.02 -11.78 -2.12
C ILE A 103 -5.99 -10.40 -1.45
N GLU A 104 -4.95 -9.60 -1.71
CA GLU A 104 -4.84 -8.22 -1.21
C GLU A 104 -6.03 -7.38 -1.68
N ARG A 105 -6.35 -7.41 -2.98
CA ARG A 105 -7.44 -6.62 -3.55
C ARG A 105 -8.81 -7.01 -2.98
N LEU A 106 -9.05 -8.30 -2.76
CA LEU A 106 -10.30 -8.81 -2.22
C LEU A 106 -10.47 -8.46 -0.74
N SER A 107 -9.38 -8.41 0.02
CA SER A 107 -9.39 -8.17 1.47
C SER A 107 -9.34 -6.69 1.87
N THR A 108 -8.98 -5.80 0.95
CA THR A 108 -8.78 -4.37 1.22
C THR A 108 -9.90 -3.47 0.68
N ASP A 109 -10.33 -2.51 1.49
CA ASP A 109 -11.23 -1.42 1.10
C ASP A 109 -10.42 -0.22 0.61
N ARG A 110 -10.54 0.11 -0.68
CA ARG A 110 -9.86 1.28 -1.26
C ARG A 110 -10.36 2.60 -0.72
N LEU A 111 -11.64 2.67 -0.34
CA LEU A 111 -12.20 3.88 0.25
C LEU A 111 -11.58 4.11 1.62
N ALA A 112 -11.40 3.05 2.41
CA ALA A 112 -10.72 3.15 3.70
C ALA A 112 -9.24 3.52 3.51
N GLN A 113 -8.57 2.91 2.53
CA GLN A 113 -7.20 3.29 2.17
C GLN A 113 -7.07 4.76 1.72
N ALA A 114 -8.10 5.35 1.09
CA ALA A 114 -8.08 6.74 0.65
C ALA A 114 -8.58 7.74 1.71
N ALA A 115 -9.39 7.27 2.66
CA ALA A 115 -9.92 8.06 3.77
C ALA A 115 -8.90 8.24 4.88
N ASN A 116 -7.99 7.28 5.04
CA ASN A 116 -6.75 7.46 5.79
C ASN A 116 -5.99 8.67 5.26
N LEU A 117 -5.82 9.69 6.11
CA LEU A 117 -4.97 10.85 5.83
C LEU A 117 -3.56 10.33 5.54
N SER A 118 -3.03 10.65 4.36
CA SER A 118 -1.58 10.69 4.20
C SER A 118 -1.12 11.92 4.99
N ASP A 119 -0.13 11.76 5.87
CA ASP A 119 0.48 12.86 6.60
C ASP A 119 0.68 14.06 5.63
N PRO A 120 0.01 15.20 5.84
CA PRO A 120 0.13 16.34 4.95
C PRO A 120 1.58 16.85 4.87
N PHE A 121 2.44 16.48 5.82
CA PHE A 121 3.83 16.95 5.89
C PHE A 121 4.87 16.01 5.28
N GLU A 122 4.55 14.76 4.91
CA GLU A 122 5.49 13.93 4.12
C GLU A 122 5.71 14.49 2.69
N SER A 123 5.01 15.56 2.28
CA SER A 123 5.12 16.13 0.95
C SER A 123 5.21 17.67 0.86
N ILE A 124 5.40 18.39 1.97
CA ILE A 124 5.45 19.89 1.96
C ILE A 124 6.71 20.50 2.64
N SER A 125 7.65 19.70 3.14
CA SER A 125 8.94 20.27 3.57
C SER A 125 9.75 20.71 2.34
N GLU A 126 9.83 22.04 2.16
CA GLU A 126 10.67 22.84 1.23
C GLU A 126 9.93 23.58 0.10
N THR A 127 9.01 24.49 0.45
CA THR A 127 8.76 25.67 -0.39
C THR A 127 8.59 26.94 0.45
N ALA A 128 9.58 27.25 1.28
CA ALA A 128 9.70 28.58 1.88
C ALA A 128 11.17 28.98 2.00
N GLY A 129 11.68 29.78 1.05
CA GLY A 129 13.04 30.31 1.14
C GLY A 129 13.65 30.74 -0.19
N GLY A 130 13.03 31.67 -0.91
CA GLY A 130 13.53 32.12 -2.21
C GLY A 130 13.07 33.51 -2.63
N HIS A 131 13.28 34.52 -1.77
CA HIS A 131 13.17 35.93 -2.15
C HIS A 131 14.28 36.30 -3.15
N TYR A 132 13.95 36.43 -4.44
CA TYR A 132 14.66 37.32 -5.35
C TYR A 132 13.69 38.08 -6.25
N HIS A 133 13.75 39.40 -6.12
CA HIS A 133 13.15 40.39 -7.00
C HIS A 133 13.41 40.12 -8.49
N HIS A 134 12.35 40.13 -9.31
CA HIS A 134 12.40 40.83 -10.58
C HIS A 134 11.01 41.31 -11.04
N ASN A 135 10.91 42.62 -11.19
CA ASN A 135 9.86 43.36 -11.89
C ASN A 135 9.65 42.83 -13.33
N HIS A 136 8.40 42.62 -13.74
CA HIS A 136 7.83 43.28 -14.94
C HIS A 136 6.32 42.96 -15.14
N HIS A 137 5.51 44.02 -15.02
CA HIS A 137 4.38 44.43 -15.87
C HIS A 137 3.22 43.47 -16.27
N ASN A 138 2.04 43.83 -15.75
CA ASN A 138 0.69 43.95 -16.38
C ASN A 138 0.19 42.89 -17.37
N PHE A 139 -0.99 42.32 -17.11
CA PHE A 139 -2.26 42.82 -17.71
C PHE A 139 -3.51 42.17 -17.11
N LEU A 140 -4.56 42.99 -16.97
CA LEU A 140 -5.91 42.69 -16.54
C LEU A 140 -6.67 41.70 -17.46
N SER A 141 -7.60 40.94 -16.89
CA SER A 141 -9.05 40.92 -17.25
C SER A 141 -9.69 39.53 -17.10
N GLY A 142 -10.82 39.44 -16.39
CA GLY A 142 -11.80 38.38 -16.68
C GLY A 142 -12.73 37.97 -15.54
N ILE A 143 -13.84 38.69 -15.38
CA ILE A 143 -15.01 38.36 -14.56
C ILE A 143 -15.86 37.25 -15.21
N GLY A 144 -16.48 36.38 -14.39
CA GLY A 144 -17.70 35.59 -14.70
C GLY A 144 -17.77 34.29 -13.90
N ILE A 145 -18.42 34.22 -12.72
CA ILE A 145 -19.86 33.95 -12.47
C ILE A 145 -20.40 32.67 -13.15
N GLN A 146 -20.46 31.59 -12.34
CA GLN A 146 -21.60 30.69 -12.08
C GLN A 146 -22.14 29.76 -13.18
N GLY A 147 -22.17 28.45 -12.89
CA GLY A 147 -22.98 27.45 -13.63
C GLY A 147 -22.72 26.00 -13.25
N VAL A 148 -23.51 25.47 -12.32
CA VAL A 148 -23.61 24.06 -11.90
C VAL A 148 -24.30 23.21 -12.98
N SER A 149 -23.72 22.07 -13.39
CA SER A 149 -24.42 20.78 -13.63
C SER A 149 -23.53 19.69 -14.25
N SER A 150 -23.38 18.59 -13.49
CA SER A 150 -23.23 17.14 -13.79
C SER A 150 -22.82 16.58 -15.19
N GLY A 151 -21.90 15.60 -15.16
CA GLY A 151 -21.66 14.55 -16.17
C GLY A 151 -20.19 14.06 -16.16
N ILE A 152 -19.83 12.96 -15.49
CA ILE A 152 -19.76 11.55 -15.99
C ILE A 152 -19.00 11.37 -17.32
N LEU A 153 -17.89 10.61 -17.22
CA LEU A 153 -17.10 9.90 -18.25
C LEU A 153 -16.22 10.73 -19.21
N GLU A 154 -14.91 10.73 -18.97
CA GLU A 154 -13.88 10.07 -19.81
C GLU A 154 -12.47 10.61 -19.48
N SER A 155 -11.61 9.77 -18.90
CA SER A 155 -10.16 9.84 -19.15
C SER A 155 -9.60 8.42 -19.21
N LYS A 156 -9.45 7.93 -20.45
CA LYS A 156 -8.53 6.86 -20.81
C LYS A 156 -7.09 7.37 -20.65
N GLU A 157 -6.22 6.43 -20.30
CA GLU A 157 -4.75 6.53 -20.15
C GLU A 157 -4.26 6.76 -18.72
N ASP A 158 -4.33 5.70 -17.91
CA ASP A 158 -3.40 5.54 -16.79
C ASP A 158 -2.71 4.17 -16.85
N ILE A 159 -1.45 4.21 -17.27
CA ILE A 159 -0.49 3.12 -17.14
C ILE A 159 -0.16 3.04 -15.65
N GLY A 160 -0.86 2.14 -14.96
CA GLY A 160 -0.77 1.95 -13.52
C GLY A 160 0.66 1.72 -13.04
N ARG A 161 1.22 2.75 -12.42
CA ARG A 161 2.31 2.64 -11.45
C ARG A 161 1.68 2.14 -10.16
N ARG A 162 1.98 0.89 -9.78
CA ARG A 162 1.84 0.52 -8.37
C ARG A 162 3.08 1.02 -7.67
N LEU A 163 2.92 2.11 -6.92
CA LEU A 163 3.85 2.43 -5.85
C LEU A 163 3.65 1.38 -4.76
N PRO A 164 4.72 0.89 -4.10
CA PRO A 164 4.55 0.12 -2.87
C PRO A 164 3.80 1.00 -1.86
N SER A 165 2.86 0.40 -1.14
CA SER A 165 2.24 1.01 0.03
C SER A 165 3.34 1.47 0.98
N GLN A 166 3.49 2.80 1.14
CA GLN A 166 4.27 3.37 2.25
C GLN A 166 3.79 2.74 3.55
N LYS A 167 4.72 2.44 4.46
CA LYS A 167 4.38 2.13 5.85
C LYS A 167 3.66 3.37 6.39
N ARG A 168 2.35 3.22 6.62
CA ARG A 168 1.48 4.27 7.11
C ARG A 168 1.62 4.29 8.63
N ILE A 169 2.21 5.35 9.16
CA ILE A 169 2.36 5.50 10.61
C ILE A 169 1.01 5.88 11.25
N ASP A 170 0.12 6.55 10.51
CA ASP A 170 -1.19 7.01 11.03
C ASP A 170 -2.37 6.59 10.13
N CYS A 171 -2.77 5.32 10.20
CA CYS A 171 -4.06 4.92 9.64
C CYS A 171 -5.17 5.21 10.65
N TRP A 172 -6.19 5.95 10.21
CA TRP A 172 -7.38 6.30 10.98
C TRP A 172 -8.51 5.27 10.81
N GLU A 173 -8.45 4.50 9.72
CA GLU A 173 -9.34 3.40 9.37
C GLU A 173 -8.53 2.14 9.07
N SER A 174 -9.00 1.00 9.58
CA SER A 174 -8.51 -0.30 9.13
C SER A 174 -8.70 -0.42 7.61
N PRO A 175 -7.66 -0.77 6.83
CA PRO A 175 -7.80 -0.99 5.39
C PRO A 175 -8.64 -2.22 5.07
N ARG A 176 -9.08 -3.00 6.07
CA ARG A 176 -9.89 -4.19 5.90
C ARG A 176 -11.30 -3.84 5.45
N LEU A 177 -11.84 -4.67 4.56
CA LEU A 177 -13.23 -4.56 4.17
C LEU A 177 -14.14 -5.19 5.25
N HIS A 178 -14.82 -4.34 6.01
CA HIS A 178 -15.79 -4.77 7.01
C HIS A 178 -17.22 -4.90 6.45
N CYS A 179 -17.55 -4.13 5.42
CA CYS A 179 -18.82 -4.19 4.71
C CYS A 179 -18.59 -4.23 3.20
N PRO A 180 -18.92 -5.32 2.49
CA PRO A 180 -18.77 -5.38 1.04
C PRO A 180 -19.76 -4.45 0.36
N ASP A 181 -19.26 -3.66 -0.59
CA ASP A 181 -20.04 -2.73 -1.40
C ASP A 181 -19.79 -2.91 -2.89
N TYR A 182 -20.51 -2.14 -3.71
CA TYR A 182 -20.48 -2.29 -5.17
C TYR A 182 -19.12 -1.92 -5.77
N VAL A 183 -18.47 -0.84 -5.26
CA VAL A 183 -17.21 -0.35 -5.82
C VAL A 183 -16.10 -1.37 -5.58
N TRP A 184 -16.02 -1.91 -4.37
CA TRP A 184 -15.10 -3.00 -4.07
C TRP A 184 -15.35 -4.22 -4.96
N ALA A 185 -16.60 -4.65 -5.11
CA ALA A 185 -16.94 -5.86 -5.84
C ALA A 185 -16.60 -5.74 -7.33
N GLU A 186 -16.97 -4.63 -7.96
CA GLU A 186 -16.67 -4.35 -9.37
C GLU A 186 -15.15 -4.24 -9.61
N ASP A 187 -14.44 -3.50 -8.75
CA ASP A 187 -12.98 -3.36 -8.85
C ASP A 187 -12.26 -4.71 -8.72
N SER A 188 -12.68 -5.53 -7.75
CA SER A 188 -12.13 -6.87 -7.53
C SER A 188 -12.39 -7.78 -8.73
N TYR A 189 -13.61 -7.76 -9.27
CA TYR A 189 -13.97 -8.50 -10.48
C TYR A 189 -13.12 -8.07 -11.69
N GLN A 190 -13.01 -6.77 -11.97
CA GLN A 190 -12.25 -6.24 -13.11
C GLN A 190 -10.75 -6.54 -13.00
N ALA A 191 -10.19 -6.49 -11.78
CA ALA A 191 -8.82 -6.87 -11.52
C ALA A 191 -8.61 -8.37 -11.80
N CYS A 192 -9.44 -9.25 -11.21
CA CYS A 192 -9.41 -10.69 -11.43
C CYS A 192 -9.55 -11.06 -12.92
N GLN A 193 -10.43 -10.39 -13.66
CA GLN A 193 -10.61 -10.64 -15.08
C GLN A 193 -9.40 -10.21 -15.92
N ARG A 194 -8.70 -9.12 -15.54
CA ARG A 194 -7.45 -8.71 -16.21
C ARG A 194 -6.34 -9.71 -15.98
N TRP A 195 -6.19 -10.15 -14.75
CA TRP A 195 -5.22 -11.15 -14.33
C TRP A 195 -5.43 -12.50 -15.04
N LEU A 196 -6.66 -13.01 -15.04
CA LEU A 196 -7.01 -14.24 -15.77
C LEU A 196 -6.65 -14.15 -17.27
N ARG A 197 -6.94 -13.01 -17.91
CA ARG A 197 -6.55 -12.76 -19.30
C ARG A 197 -5.03 -12.75 -19.51
N ASN A 198 -4.27 -12.34 -18.50
CA ASN A 198 -2.81 -12.37 -18.58
C ASN A 198 -2.26 -13.79 -18.42
N LEU A 199 -2.86 -14.60 -17.54
CA LEU A 199 -2.51 -16.02 -17.38
C LEU A 199 -2.80 -16.82 -18.66
N TYR A 200 -3.94 -16.58 -19.32
CA TYR A 200 -4.30 -17.23 -20.59
C TYR A 200 -3.37 -16.90 -21.76
N LYS A 201 -2.59 -15.82 -21.68
CA LYS A 201 -1.60 -15.45 -22.70
C LYS A 201 -0.26 -16.12 -22.45
N HIS A 202 -0.08 -16.82 -21.34
CA HIS A 202 1.20 -17.42 -21.01
C HIS A 202 1.53 -18.57 -21.99
N PRO A 203 2.75 -18.64 -22.55
CA PRO A 203 3.11 -19.65 -23.54
C PRO A 203 2.88 -21.10 -23.07
N PHE A 204 3.20 -21.38 -21.81
CA PHE A 204 3.01 -22.70 -21.20
C PHE A 204 1.53 -23.14 -21.22
N TYR A 205 0.62 -22.23 -20.84
CA TYR A 205 -0.82 -22.49 -20.80
C TYR A 205 -1.40 -22.80 -22.19
N LEU A 206 -0.91 -22.12 -23.24
CA LEU A 206 -1.38 -22.35 -24.60
C LEU A 206 -1.00 -23.73 -25.14
N LYS A 207 0.18 -24.25 -24.78
CA LYS A 207 0.63 -25.58 -25.22
C LYS A 207 -0.24 -26.70 -24.65
N ASP A 208 -0.57 -26.63 -23.36
CA ASP A 208 -1.34 -27.68 -22.69
C ASP A 208 -2.82 -27.69 -23.07
N ARG A 209 -3.40 -26.52 -23.34
CA ARG A 209 -4.80 -26.43 -23.79
C ARG A 209 -5.07 -27.23 -25.06
N ASP A 210 -4.11 -27.24 -25.98
CA ASP A 210 -4.21 -27.99 -27.24
C ASP A 210 -4.05 -29.50 -27.03
N ALA A 211 -3.31 -29.91 -25.99
CA ALA A 211 -3.13 -31.32 -25.62
C ALA A 211 -4.37 -31.90 -24.91
N LEU A 212 -5.05 -31.10 -24.09
CA LEU A 212 -6.19 -31.52 -23.25
C LEU A 212 -7.56 -31.50 -23.96
N ASN A 213 -7.65 -30.98 -25.19
CA ASN A 213 -8.88 -31.00 -26.02
C ASN A 213 -8.81 -31.97 -27.22
N PRO A 214 -8.61 -33.29 -27.02
CA PRO A 214 -8.58 -34.25 -28.13
C PRO A 214 -9.95 -34.44 -28.81
N LEU A 215 -11.03 -33.86 -28.26
CA LEU A 215 -12.41 -33.97 -28.75
C LEU A 215 -12.88 -32.76 -29.59
N ALA A 216 -12.01 -31.78 -29.87
CA ALA A 216 -12.30 -30.77 -30.88
C ALA A 216 -12.33 -31.44 -32.26
N THR A 217 -13.53 -31.87 -32.64
CA THR A 217 -13.87 -32.65 -33.84
C THR A 217 -13.08 -32.21 -35.08
N PRO A 218 -12.48 -33.16 -35.84
CA PRO A 218 -11.91 -32.87 -37.13
C PRO A 218 -13.07 -32.65 -38.11
N ASN A 219 -13.53 -31.40 -38.23
CA ASN A 219 -14.40 -31.05 -39.34
C ASN A 219 -13.58 -31.11 -40.62
N LEU A 220 -13.79 -32.23 -41.29
CA LEU A 220 -13.43 -32.57 -42.65
C LEU A 220 -13.62 -31.41 -43.64
N GLN A 221 -12.73 -31.43 -44.64
CA GLN A 221 -12.80 -30.78 -45.95
C GLN A 221 -12.35 -29.31 -46.03
N ASN A 222 -11.04 -29.11 -46.20
CA ASN A 222 -10.59 -28.83 -47.56
C ASN A 222 -9.11 -29.18 -47.77
N GLN A 223 -8.88 -29.92 -48.85
CA GLN A 223 -7.60 -30.41 -49.29
C GLN A 223 -6.75 -29.25 -49.83
N GLY A 224 -5.64 -28.98 -49.15
CA GLY A 224 -4.59 -28.09 -49.62
C GLY A 224 -3.37 -28.35 -48.77
N THR A 225 -2.54 -29.30 -49.17
CA THR A 225 -1.27 -29.64 -48.54
C THR A 225 -0.29 -28.46 -48.62
N PRO A 226 0.24 -27.98 -47.48
CA PRO A 226 1.64 -27.63 -47.43
C PRO A 226 2.38 -28.62 -46.52
N ASN A 227 3.48 -29.15 -47.06
CA ASN A 227 4.53 -29.86 -46.32
C ASN A 227 4.90 -29.10 -45.04
N SER A 228 4.42 -29.56 -43.89
CA SER A 228 4.98 -29.21 -42.58
C SER A 228 5.56 -30.49 -41.96
N ASN A 229 6.76 -30.85 -42.41
CA ASN A 229 7.54 -31.96 -41.86
C ASN A 229 8.48 -31.51 -40.70
N ASN A 230 8.28 -30.31 -40.15
CA ASN A 230 9.00 -29.85 -38.95
C ASN A 230 8.18 -30.17 -37.69
N LYS A 231 7.94 -31.46 -37.43
CA LYS A 231 7.60 -31.91 -36.06
C LYS A 231 8.91 -31.88 -35.27
N ASN A 232 9.13 -30.80 -34.53
CA ASN A 232 10.18 -30.73 -33.52
C ASN A 232 9.90 -31.78 -32.44
N SER A 233 10.45 -32.97 -32.60
CA SER A 233 10.26 -34.13 -31.72
C SER A 233 11.04 -34.06 -30.39
N ASN A 234 11.35 -32.85 -29.92
CA ASN A 234 12.24 -32.64 -28.77
C ASN A 234 11.56 -32.00 -27.56
N GLU A 235 10.24 -31.80 -27.55
CA GLU A 235 9.54 -31.46 -26.31
C GLU A 235 9.42 -32.74 -25.48
N GLN A 236 10.35 -32.94 -24.54
CA GLN A 236 10.20 -33.98 -23.53
C GLN A 236 9.09 -33.55 -22.56
N PRO A 237 8.23 -34.48 -22.13
CA PRO A 237 7.19 -34.19 -21.16
C PRO A 237 7.83 -33.81 -19.81
N LEU A 238 7.13 -32.97 -19.05
CA LEU A 238 7.48 -32.68 -17.65
C LEU A 238 7.55 -33.99 -16.86
N HIS A 239 8.33 -33.97 -15.78
CA HIS A 239 8.40 -35.13 -14.91
C HIS A 239 7.04 -35.31 -14.17
N PRO A 240 6.56 -36.56 -13.95
CA PRO A 240 5.18 -36.81 -13.54
C PRO A 240 4.63 -36.02 -12.33
N PRO A 241 5.40 -35.77 -11.24
CA PRO A 241 4.93 -34.91 -10.15
C PRO A 241 4.75 -33.45 -10.59
N SER A 242 5.68 -32.86 -11.36
CA SER A 242 5.50 -31.52 -11.93
C SER A 242 4.31 -31.46 -12.88
N GLU A 243 4.17 -32.46 -13.76
CA GLU A 243 3.03 -32.55 -14.69
C GLU A 243 1.70 -32.61 -13.93
N ARG A 244 1.64 -33.39 -12.84
CA ARG A 244 0.44 -33.47 -11.99
C ARG A 244 0.13 -32.14 -11.33
N GLN A 245 1.10 -31.47 -10.73
CA GLN A 245 0.87 -30.19 -10.06
C GLN A 245 0.53 -29.08 -11.07
N ALA A 246 1.19 -29.07 -12.24
CA ALA A 246 0.87 -28.17 -13.33
C ALA A 246 -0.56 -28.39 -13.85
N SER A 247 -0.99 -29.65 -13.98
CA SER A 247 -2.36 -29.99 -14.37
C SER A 247 -3.40 -29.47 -13.37
N ILE A 248 -3.14 -29.58 -12.06
CA ILE A 248 -4.02 -29.05 -11.02
C ILE A 248 -4.08 -27.51 -11.10
N LEU A 249 -2.93 -26.85 -11.19
CA LEU A 249 -2.85 -25.39 -11.32
C LEU A 249 -3.58 -24.90 -12.57
N ILE A 250 -3.40 -25.58 -13.70
CA ILE A 250 -4.11 -25.30 -14.95
C ILE A 250 -5.61 -25.50 -14.77
N GLN A 251 -6.06 -26.60 -14.15
CA GLN A 251 -7.47 -26.86 -13.90
C GLN A 251 -8.11 -25.76 -13.04
N LEU A 252 -7.43 -25.31 -11.97
CA LEU A 252 -7.90 -24.20 -11.14
C LEU A 252 -8.10 -22.92 -11.97
N ILE A 253 -7.17 -22.63 -12.89
CA ILE A 253 -7.20 -21.42 -13.73
C ILE A 253 -8.22 -21.55 -14.88
N GLN A 254 -8.41 -22.75 -15.43
CA GLN A 254 -9.28 -23.02 -16.59
C GLN A 254 -10.74 -23.16 -16.21
N ASP A 255 -11.02 -23.86 -15.12
CA ASP A 255 -12.37 -24.32 -14.79
C ASP A 255 -12.90 -23.57 -13.55
N ASP A 256 -12.17 -23.66 -12.44
CA ASP A 256 -12.67 -23.19 -11.15
C ASP A 256 -12.69 -21.67 -11.05
N LEU A 257 -11.58 -20.99 -11.35
CA LEU A 257 -11.48 -19.53 -11.23
C LEU A 257 -12.51 -18.80 -12.12
N PRO A 258 -12.71 -19.15 -13.41
CA PRO A 258 -13.75 -18.53 -14.23
C PRO A 258 -15.16 -18.79 -13.70
N LEU A 259 -15.42 -19.99 -13.18
CA LEU A 259 -16.70 -20.34 -12.56
C LEU A 259 -16.95 -19.51 -11.30
N ARG A 260 -15.98 -19.39 -10.39
CA ARG A 260 -16.08 -18.58 -9.18
C ARG A 260 -16.24 -17.10 -9.50
N LEU A 261 -15.50 -16.60 -10.50
CA LEU A 261 -15.59 -15.22 -10.95
C LEU A 261 -16.97 -14.92 -11.58
N LEU A 262 -17.55 -15.88 -12.31
CA LEU A 262 -18.90 -15.77 -12.84
C LEU A 262 -19.95 -15.78 -11.71
N GLN A 263 -19.81 -16.69 -10.73
CA GLN A 263 -20.68 -16.76 -9.56
C GLN A 263 -20.64 -15.44 -8.77
N PHE A 264 -19.44 -14.90 -8.54
CA PHE A 264 -19.24 -13.62 -7.87
C PHE A 264 -19.93 -12.48 -8.63
N ARG A 265 -19.74 -12.40 -9.95
CA ARG A 265 -20.42 -11.39 -10.77
C ARG A 265 -21.95 -11.53 -10.74
N GLN A 266 -22.46 -12.74 -10.80
CA GLN A 266 -23.91 -13.00 -10.75
C GLN A 266 -24.50 -12.59 -9.40
N ALA A 267 -23.81 -12.93 -8.30
CA ALA A 267 -24.21 -12.54 -6.96
C ALA A 267 -24.19 -11.01 -6.79
N MET A 268 -23.09 -10.36 -7.21
CA MET A 268 -22.96 -8.91 -7.20
C MET A 268 -24.09 -8.22 -7.98
N ASN A 269 -24.42 -8.72 -9.18
CA ASN A 269 -25.51 -8.16 -9.98
C ASN A 269 -26.89 -8.41 -9.34
N ALA A 270 -27.08 -9.55 -8.67
CA ALA A 270 -28.32 -9.87 -7.98
C ALA A 270 -28.53 -8.97 -6.75
N GLU A 271 -27.44 -8.59 -6.07
CA GLU A 271 -27.42 -7.74 -4.88
C GLU A 271 -26.97 -6.29 -5.21
N GLU A 272 -27.00 -5.90 -6.48
CA GLU A 272 -26.46 -4.61 -6.98
C GLU A 272 -27.13 -3.40 -6.29
N VAL A 273 -28.45 -3.47 -6.09
CA VAL A 273 -29.22 -2.40 -5.45
C VAL A 273 -28.75 -2.20 -4.00
N VAL A 274 -28.54 -3.28 -3.27
CA VAL A 274 -28.10 -3.26 -1.86
C VAL A 274 -26.66 -2.78 -1.78
N THR A 275 -25.76 -3.37 -2.57
CA THR A 275 -24.33 -3.01 -2.57
C THR A 275 -24.07 -1.57 -3.03
N LYS A 276 -24.87 -1.03 -3.95
CA LYS A 276 -24.82 0.40 -4.32
C LYS A 276 -25.36 1.31 -3.23
N ARG A 277 -26.47 0.92 -2.57
CA ARG A 277 -26.98 1.66 -1.40
C ARG A 277 -25.90 1.72 -0.33
N LEU A 278 -25.28 0.60 0.02
CA LEU A 278 -24.23 0.54 1.05
C LEU A 278 -23.02 1.39 0.70
N HIS A 279 -22.61 1.44 -0.56
CA HIS A 279 -21.56 2.36 -1.00
C HIS A 279 -21.94 3.83 -0.74
N LEU A 280 -23.17 4.23 -1.10
CA LEU A 280 -23.64 5.60 -0.85
C LEU A 280 -23.71 5.90 0.65
N VAL A 281 -24.25 4.98 1.44
CA VAL A 281 -24.33 5.08 2.91
C VAL A 281 -22.94 5.26 3.52
N LYS A 282 -21.92 4.49 3.07
CA LYS A 282 -20.53 4.71 3.49
C LYS A 282 -20.04 6.11 3.17
N CYS A 283 -20.27 6.59 1.95
CA CYS A 283 -19.86 7.93 1.54
C CYS A 283 -20.54 9.04 2.36
N GLU A 284 -21.76 8.80 2.87
CA GLU A 284 -22.50 9.78 3.69
C GLU A 284 -21.77 10.12 5.00
N TYR A 285 -21.22 9.14 5.74
CA TYR A 285 -20.56 9.42 7.02
C TYR A 285 -19.03 9.53 6.95
N ARG A 286 -18.37 8.83 6.02
CA ARG A 286 -16.89 8.85 5.96
C ARG A 286 -16.34 10.23 5.62
N GLY A 287 -17.02 10.95 4.73
CA GLY A 287 -16.66 12.33 4.38
C GLY A 287 -16.72 13.25 5.61
N PRO A 288 -17.89 13.45 6.24
CA PRO A 288 -18.03 14.27 7.44
C PRO A 288 -17.10 13.88 8.58
N PHE A 289 -16.92 12.57 8.82
CA PHE A 289 -15.98 12.11 9.85
C PHE A 289 -14.54 12.52 9.55
N ARG A 290 -14.09 12.37 8.30
CA ARG A 290 -12.76 12.88 7.89
C ARG A 290 -12.64 14.38 8.09
N HIS A 291 -13.66 15.16 7.70
CA HIS A 291 -13.65 16.61 7.91
C HIS A 291 -13.58 16.96 9.40
N PHE A 292 -14.26 16.21 10.26
CA PHE A 292 -14.16 16.36 11.71
C PHE A 292 -12.74 16.06 12.22
N LEU A 293 -12.13 14.95 11.79
CA LEU A 293 -10.75 14.61 12.16
C LEU A 293 -9.75 15.67 11.68
N GLU A 294 -9.87 16.15 10.44
CA GLU A 294 -9.03 17.22 9.90
C GLU A 294 -9.17 18.52 10.73
N ALA A 295 -10.39 18.89 11.13
CA ALA A 295 -10.62 20.06 11.96
C ALA A 295 -10.06 19.87 13.38
N HIS A 296 -10.20 18.68 13.95
CA HIS A 296 -9.66 18.37 15.26
C HIS A 296 -8.12 18.34 15.26
N LEU A 297 -7.48 17.75 14.25
CA LEU A 297 -6.03 17.83 14.06
C LEU A 297 -5.58 19.28 13.88
N SER A 298 -6.28 20.07 13.07
CA SER A 298 -5.97 21.50 12.90
C SER A 298 -6.02 22.24 14.25
N LEU A 299 -6.98 21.89 15.12
CA LEU A 299 -7.10 22.49 16.45
C LEU A 299 -5.97 22.05 17.39
N LEU A 300 -5.62 20.75 17.41
CA LEU A 300 -4.48 20.23 18.18
C LEU A 300 -3.15 20.86 17.74
N GLU A 301 -3.06 21.22 16.47
CA GLU A 301 -1.88 21.86 15.88
C GLU A 301 -1.74 23.34 16.24
N ALA A 302 -2.83 23.98 16.66
CA ALA A 302 -2.88 25.39 17.00
C ALA A 302 -2.53 25.64 18.48
N PRO A 303 -2.11 26.85 18.88
CA PRO A 303 -1.96 27.19 20.29
C PRO A 303 -3.26 26.99 21.06
N SER A 304 -3.16 26.53 22.31
CA SER A 304 -4.31 26.50 23.22
C SER A 304 -4.85 27.92 23.46
N MET A 305 -6.18 28.05 23.57
CA MET A 305 -6.84 29.34 23.84
C MET A 305 -6.29 30.03 25.10
N ASP A 306 -6.07 29.25 26.16
CA ASP A 306 -5.52 29.75 27.44
C ASP A 306 -4.17 30.44 27.28
N VAL A 307 -3.32 29.96 26.36
CA VAL A 307 -2.02 30.56 26.08
C VAL A 307 -2.19 31.88 25.33
N VAL A 308 -3.09 31.95 24.35
CA VAL A 308 -3.35 33.20 23.62
C VAL A 308 -3.97 34.26 24.54
N ASP A 309 -4.95 33.87 25.36
CA ASP A 309 -5.58 34.75 26.35
C ASP A 309 -4.58 35.28 27.37
N TYR A 310 -3.66 34.42 27.84
CA TYR A 310 -2.57 34.83 28.72
C TYR A 310 -1.72 35.96 28.14
N PHE A 311 -1.42 35.93 26.83
CA PHE A 311 -0.67 37.00 26.17
C PHE A 311 -1.51 38.27 25.90
N LEU A 312 -2.81 38.12 25.66
CA LEU A 312 -3.73 39.25 25.44
C LEU A 312 -4.05 40.04 26.72
N ASP A 313 -4.16 39.36 27.86
CA ASP A 313 -4.54 40.01 29.13
C ASP A 313 -3.45 40.98 29.64
N GLY A 314 -2.26 40.97 29.04
CA GLY A 314 -1.25 42.00 29.25
C GLY A 314 -0.75 42.08 30.68
N ASP A 315 -0.84 40.99 31.44
CA ASP A 315 -0.22 40.92 32.76
C ASP A 315 1.28 41.15 32.56
N ASP A 316 1.73 42.33 33.00
CA ASP A 316 3.07 42.96 32.89
C ASP A 316 4.20 42.14 33.55
N ILE A 317 3.95 40.86 33.81
CA ILE A 317 4.98 39.85 34.02
C ILE A 317 5.75 39.82 32.72
N SER A 318 6.86 40.55 32.66
CA SER A 318 7.77 40.55 31.50
C SER A 318 7.97 39.10 31.08
N TYR A 319 7.24 38.71 30.03
CA TYR A 319 7.37 37.38 29.48
C TYR A 319 8.75 37.40 28.88
N ASP A 320 9.67 36.78 29.59
CA ASP A 320 11.08 36.93 29.29
C ASP A 320 11.33 36.07 28.07
N SER A 321 11.21 36.69 26.89
CA SER A 321 11.47 36.04 25.60
C SER A 321 12.86 35.39 25.64
N GLU A 322 13.83 36.00 26.34
CA GLU A 322 15.15 35.43 26.57
C GLU A 322 15.10 34.10 27.36
N VAL A 323 14.13 33.92 28.28
CA VAL A 323 13.93 32.66 29.01
C VAL A 323 13.32 31.59 28.12
N GLN A 324 12.35 31.92 27.27
CA GLN A 324 11.75 30.94 26.34
C GLN A 324 12.71 30.57 25.22
N GLU A 325 13.44 31.53 24.65
CA GLU A 325 14.55 31.27 23.72
C GLU A 325 15.61 30.38 24.36
N GLY A 326 15.95 30.63 25.64
CA GLY A 326 16.81 29.77 26.43
C GLY A 326 16.26 28.35 26.57
N GLN A 327 14.97 28.20 26.89
CA GLN A 327 14.31 26.88 26.97
C GLN A 327 14.26 26.16 25.63
N LEU A 328 13.99 26.87 24.53
CA LEU A 328 14.01 26.30 23.18
C LEU A 328 15.42 25.85 22.83
N GLN A 329 16.42 26.67 23.11
CA GLN A 329 17.82 26.31 22.89
C GLN A 329 18.21 25.09 23.71
N ASP A 330 17.81 25.00 24.98
CA ASP A 330 18.05 23.83 25.84
C ASP A 330 17.37 22.56 25.28
N LEU A 331 16.14 22.67 24.76
CA LEU A 331 15.43 21.56 24.12
C LEU A 331 16.12 21.13 22.81
N LEU A 332 16.52 22.09 21.96
CA LEU A 332 17.25 21.83 20.72
C LEU A 332 18.64 21.25 20.96
N GLU A 333 19.27 21.58 22.08
CA GLU A 333 20.56 21.02 22.52
C GLU A 333 20.42 19.69 23.28
N THR A 334 19.19 19.17 23.42
CA THR A 334 18.98 17.86 24.04
C THR A 334 19.78 16.80 23.27
N PRO A 335 20.72 16.09 23.91
CA PRO A 335 21.67 15.22 23.23
C PRO A 335 21.00 14.19 22.30
N GLU A 336 19.86 13.66 22.73
CA GLU A 336 19.09 12.66 22.01
C GLU A 336 18.44 13.21 20.73
N LEU A 337 17.95 14.45 20.76
CA LEU A 337 17.42 15.13 19.58
C LEU A 337 18.54 15.47 18.59
N VAL A 338 19.67 15.99 19.10
CA VAL A 338 20.86 16.28 18.28
C VAL A 338 21.38 14.99 17.63
N GLU A 339 21.43 13.88 18.39
CA GLU A 339 21.78 12.56 17.87
C GLU A 339 20.79 12.13 16.78
N MET A 340 19.48 12.21 17.04
CA MET A 340 18.44 11.84 16.07
C MET A 340 18.51 12.64 14.76
N LEU A 341 18.69 13.97 14.83
CA LEU A 341 18.85 14.83 13.65
C LEU A 341 20.16 14.56 12.90
N THR A 342 21.23 14.25 13.64
CA THR A 342 22.51 13.85 13.03
C THR A 342 22.36 12.51 12.31
N LEU A 343 21.69 11.54 12.92
CA LEU A 343 21.37 10.26 12.32
C LEU A 343 20.51 10.42 11.07
N GLU A 344 19.46 11.24 11.07
CA GLU A 344 18.64 11.50 9.88
C GLU A 344 19.47 12.06 8.73
N ARG A 345 20.29 13.09 9.01
CA ARG A 345 21.18 13.70 8.00
C ARG A 345 22.19 12.69 7.46
N ASP A 346 22.77 11.90 8.34
CA ASP A 346 23.76 10.89 7.96
C ASP A 346 23.05 9.77 7.16
N CYS A 347 21.87 9.30 7.57
CA CYS A 347 21.03 8.39 6.79
C CYS A 347 20.74 8.92 5.38
N GLU A 348 20.35 10.19 5.23
CA GLU A 348 20.14 10.81 3.92
C GLU A 348 21.41 10.80 3.07
N GLN A 349 22.55 11.13 3.67
CA GLN A 349 23.85 11.11 2.98
C GLN A 349 24.22 9.69 2.52
N PHE A 350 24.00 8.68 3.35
CA PHE A 350 24.18 7.27 2.97
C PHE A 350 23.19 6.87 1.87
N GLU A 351 21.93 7.33 1.91
CA GLU A 351 20.96 7.09 0.83
C GLU A 351 21.41 7.71 -0.51
N LEU A 352 22.06 8.88 -0.45
CA LEU A 352 22.62 9.55 -1.62
C LEU A 352 23.80 8.76 -2.20
N ASP A 353 24.71 8.30 -1.36
CA ASP A 353 25.91 7.60 -1.79
C ASP A 353 25.61 6.17 -2.28
N LEU A 354 24.72 5.44 -1.59
CA LEU A 354 24.16 4.18 -2.06
C LEU A 354 23.43 4.37 -3.40
N GLY A 355 22.65 5.44 -3.53
CA GLY A 355 21.98 5.80 -4.79
C GLY A 355 22.95 5.99 -5.95
N LYS A 356 24.10 6.64 -5.72
CA LYS A 356 25.16 6.80 -6.73
C LYS A 356 25.81 5.45 -7.05
N ALA A 357 26.13 4.64 -6.05
CA ALA A 357 26.75 3.33 -6.23
C ALA A 357 25.85 2.35 -7.02
N LEU A 358 24.53 2.39 -6.79
CA LEU A 358 23.54 1.53 -7.44
C LEU A 358 23.00 2.09 -8.77
N PHE A 359 23.32 3.35 -9.10
CA PHE A 359 22.86 4.00 -10.34
C PHE A 359 23.24 3.21 -11.61
N PRO A 360 24.50 2.73 -11.79
CA PRO A 360 24.87 1.96 -12.98
C PRO A 360 24.05 0.68 -13.15
N PHE A 361 23.75 -0.02 -12.05
CA PHE A 361 22.92 -1.23 -12.06
C PHE A 361 21.46 -0.94 -12.41
N SER A 362 20.96 0.22 -11.99
CA SER A 362 19.62 0.69 -12.36
C SER A 362 19.53 0.99 -13.87
N GLU A 363 20.55 1.63 -14.44
CA GLU A 363 20.66 1.87 -15.89
C GLU A 363 20.83 0.57 -16.70
N LEU A 364 21.58 -0.40 -16.16
CA LEU A 364 21.65 -1.75 -16.70
C LEU A 364 20.24 -2.36 -16.79
N ALA A 365 19.50 -2.36 -15.68
CA ALA A 365 18.16 -2.92 -15.61
C ALA A 365 17.19 -2.28 -16.60
N ARG A 366 17.21 -0.95 -16.74
CA ARG A 366 16.43 -0.21 -17.74
C ARG A 366 16.78 -0.59 -19.16
N THR A 367 18.08 -0.70 -19.45
CA THR A 367 18.57 -1.10 -20.77
C THR A 367 18.09 -2.51 -21.13
N LEU A 368 18.14 -3.44 -20.17
CA LEU A 368 17.64 -4.80 -20.34
C LEU A 368 16.13 -4.81 -20.63
N ASP A 369 15.33 -4.07 -19.87
CA ASP A 369 13.88 -4.01 -20.12
C ASP A 369 13.53 -3.36 -21.46
N HIS A 370 14.18 -2.24 -21.80
CA HIS A 370 13.95 -1.54 -23.07
C HIS A 370 14.26 -2.44 -24.27
N LYS A 371 15.38 -3.18 -24.19
CA LYS A 371 15.79 -4.13 -25.25
C LYS A 371 15.05 -5.48 -25.16
N LYS A 372 14.17 -5.66 -24.17
CA LYS A 372 13.49 -6.94 -23.85
C LYS A 372 14.49 -8.10 -23.80
N ALA A 373 15.61 -7.82 -23.13
CA ALA A 373 16.70 -8.74 -22.88
C ALA A 373 16.39 -9.61 -21.66
N ARG A 374 16.91 -10.83 -21.67
CA ARG A 374 16.88 -11.75 -20.53
C ARG A 374 18.29 -12.18 -20.18
N ILE A 375 18.53 -12.39 -18.89
CA ILE A 375 19.73 -13.03 -18.37
C ILE A 375 19.68 -14.50 -18.79
N LYS A 376 20.83 -15.04 -19.21
CA LYS A 376 21.01 -16.45 -19.54
C LYS A 376 21.98 -17.07 -18.55
N ALA A 377 21.75 -18.34 -18.18
CA ALA A 377 22.73 -19.15 -17.48
C ALA A 377 24.06 -19.19 -18.26
N VAL A 378 25.14 -18.91 -17.55
CA VAL A 378 26.51 -18.92 -18.08
C VAL A 378 27.29 -19.90 -17.21
N PRO A 379 27.76 -21.03 -17.77
CA PRO A 379 28.46 -22.05 -16.98
C PRO A 379 29.63 -21.47 -16.20
N GLY A 380 29.64 -21.68 -14.88
CA GLY A 380 30.68 -21.19 -13.98
C GLY A 380 30.56 -19.72 -13.58
N VAL A 381 29.49 -19.02 -13.97
CA VAL A 381 29.17 -17.67 -13.49
C VAL A 381 27.78 -17.65 -12.85
N VAL A 382 26.77 -18.15 -13.54
CA VAL A 382 25.37 -18.19 -13.09
C VAL A 382 24.74 -19.50 -13.51
N GLU A 383 24.32 -20.27 -12.52
CA GLU A 383 23.57 -21.51 -12.74
C GLU A 383 22.11 -21.20 -13.08
N GLU A 384 21.40 -22.16 -13.68
CA GLU A 384 20.07 -21.90 -14.23
C GLU A 384 19.00 -21.59 -13.18
N ASP A 385 19.16 -22.13 -11.98
CA ASP A 385 18.33 -21.86 -10.81
C ASP A 385 18.51 -20.45 -10.25
N GLU A 386 19.71 -19.89 -10.33
CA GLU A 386 20.04 -18.53 -9.86
C GLU A 386 19.52 -17.43 -10.80
N VAL A 387 19.25 -17.75 -12.08
CA VAL A 387 18.79 -16.79 -13.09
C VAL A 387 17.48 -16.11 -12.67
N ALA A 388 16.56 -16.83 -12.03
CA ALA A 388 15.27 -16.29 -11.62
C ALA A 388 15.42 -15.22 -10.51
N GLU A 389 16.30 -15.47 -9.54
CA GLU A 389 16.61 -14.52 -8.47
C GLU A 389 17.30 -13.28 -9.04
N LEU A 390 18.27 -13.47 -9.94
CA LEU A 390 18.97 -12.36 -10.58
C LEU A 390 18.06 -11.50 -11.45
N GLN A 391 17.08 -12.12 -12.14
CA GLN A 391 16.06 -11.40 -12.89
C GLN A 391 15.15 -10.58 -11.98
N GLU A 392 14.83 -11.10 -10.80
CA GLU A 392 14.06 -10.38 -9.79
C GLU A 392 14.86 -9.18 -9.25
N THR A 393 16.16 -9.34 -9.00
CA THR A 393 17.05 -8.24 -8.61
C THR A 393 17.12 -7.16 -9.68
N VAL A 394 17.25 -7.54 -10.95
CA VAL A 394 17.17 -6.59 -12.08
C VAL A 394 15.80 -5.90 -12.13
N ARG A 395 14.71 -6.60 -11.87
CA ARG A 395 13.36 -6.01 -11.83
C ARG A 395 13.25 -4.97 -10.71
N ARG A 396 13.80 -5.24 -9.52
CA ARG A 396 13.85 -4.29 -8.40
C ARG A 396 14.71 -3.08 -8.74
N LEU A 397 15.90 -3.32 -9.29
CA LEU A 397 16.83 -2.28 -9.72
C LEU A 397 16.23 -1.32 -10.75
N LYS A 398 15.38 -1.83 -11.64
CA LYS A 398 14.68 -1.02 -12.64
C LYS A 398 13.84 0.10 -12.03
N CYS A 399 13.20 -0.16 -10.88
CA CYS A 399 12.27 0.76 -10.24
C CYS A 399 12.98 1.93 -9.53
N ILE A 400 14.28 1.79 -9.27
CA ILE A 400 15.11 2.83 -8.66
C ILE A 400 15.23 3.99 -9.65
N LEU A 401 15.13 5.22 -9.15
CA LEU A 401 15.30 6.47 -9.90
C LEU A 401 14.31 6.70 -11.06
N CYS A 402 13.17 5.99 -11.12
CA CYS A 402 12.13 6.21 -12.15
C CYS A 402 11.34 7.52 -11.95
N ARG A 403 11.67 8.30 -10.91
CA ARG A 403 11.15 9.65 -10.77
C ARG A 403 11.78 10.50 -11.90
N LYS A 404 10.95 11.14 -12.71
CA LYS A 404 11.42 12.26 -13.55
C LYS A 404 12.15 13.20 -12.58
N SER A 405 13.27 13.78 -13.00
CA SER A 405 13.99 14.80 -12.25
C SER A 405 13.06 15.97 -11.95
N GLY A 406 12.32 15.84 -10.85
CA GLY A 406 11.67 16.93 -10.15
C GLY A 406 12.71 17.60 -9.24
N PRO A 407 12.33 18.71 -8.59
CA PRO A 407 13.21 19.41 -7.66
C PRO A 407 13.61 18.56 -6.44
N GLU A 408 12.85 17.51 -6.11
CA GLU A 408 13.15 16.61 -5.00
C GLU A 408 14.29 15.63 -5.35
N THR A 409 15.39 15.75 -4.61
CA THR A 409 16.63 14.96 -4.70
C THR A 409 16.52 13.57 -4.08
N SER A 410 15.32 13.02 -3.83
CA SER A 410 15.21 11.66 -3.30
C SER A 410 15.80 10.66 -4.31
N THR A 411 16.84 9.91 -3.92
CA THR A 411 17.49 8.92 -4.78
C THR A 411 16.58 7.75 -5.16
N GLY A 412 15.44 7.60 -4.47
CA GLY A 412 14.46 6.57 -4.74
C GLY A 412 14.99 5.16 -4.46
N ILE A 413 16.01 5.02 -3.61
CA ILE A 413 16.56 3.72 -3.21
C ILE A 413 15.79 3.07 -2.05
N ARG A 414 14.99 3.84 -1.30
CA ARG A 414 14.17 3.36 -0.17
C ARG A 414 13.42 2.04 -0.45
N PRO A 415 12.85 1.78 -1.64
CA PRO A 415 12.24 0.49 -1.95
C PRO A 415 13.19 -0.72 -1.84
N ILE A 416 14.48 -0.55 -2.15
CA ILE A 416 15.49 -1.60 -1.94
C ILE A 416 15.80 -1.75 -0.46
N LEU A 417 15.99 -0.63 0.25
CA LEU A 417 16.33 -0.65 1.68
C LEU A 417 15.25 -1.38 2.47
N VAL A 418 13.98 -1.11 2.17
CA VAL A 418 12.83 -1.83 2.72
C VAL A 418 12.86 -3.32 2.35
N ASP A 419 13.19 -3.66 1.09
CA ASP A 419 13.28 -5.06 0.65
C ASP A 419 14.40 -5.82 1.39
N LEU A 420 15.51 -5.14 1.73
CA LEU A 420 16.66 -5.71 2.44
C LEU A 420 16.41 -5.94 3.94
N GLN A 421 15.51 -5.16 4.55
CA GLN A 421 15.04 -5.42 5.92
C GLN A 421 14.33 -6.76 6.04
N SER A 422 14.02 -7.43 4.91
CA SER A 422 13.17 -8.62 4.87
C SER A 422 11.80 -8.42 5.52
N VAL A 423 11.43 -7.15 5.79
CA VAL A 423 10.04 -6.76 6.04
C VAL A 423 9.34 -7.17 4.76
N ARG A 424 8.67 -8.32 4.78
CA ARG A 424 7.99 -8.77 3.58
C ARG A 424 6.98 -7.67 3.31
N ARG A 425 6.94 -7.19 2.07
CA ARG A 425 5.90 -6.23 1.65
C ARG A 425 4.49 -6.75 2.00
N ASP A 426 4.39 -8.06 2.19
CA ASP A 426 3.24 -8.80 2.69
C ASP A 426 3.67 -9.66 3.89
N ASP A 427 3.66 -9.12 5.12
CA ASP A 427 4.08 -9.87 6.30
C ASP A 427 3.01 -10.84 6.83
N GLU A 428 3.42 -12.11 6.80
CA GLU A 428 2.91 -13.34 7.44
C GLU A 428 1.93 -14.24 6.68
N ALA A 429 2.44 -15.16 5.84
CA ALA A 429 2.43 -16.57 6.26
C ALA A 429 3.01 -17.57 5.26
N LEU A 430 3.49 -18.66 5.86
CA LEU A 430 3.89 -19.92 5.25
C LEU A 430 5.18 -19.83 4.44
N LYS A 431 6.25 -19.54 5.18
CA LYS A 431 7.27 -20.56 5.42
C LYS A 431 7.98 -20.26 6.74
N SER A 432 8.17 -21.30 7.56
CA SER A 432 9.17 -21.38 8.62
C SER A 432 10.61 -21.39 8.06
N PHE A 433 10.88 -20.58 7.03
CA PHE A 433 12.25 -20.17 6.75
C PHE A 433 12.55 -19.14 7.82
N ASP A 434 13.14 -19.63 8.89
CA ASP A 434 13.97 -18.91 9.84
C ASP A 434 13.86 -17.37 9.72
N ASP A 435 13.03 -16.75 10.57
CA ASP A 435 13.12 -15.32 10.93
C ASP A 435 14.50 -14.96 11.53
N SER A 436 15.47 -15.86 11.44
CA SER A 436 16.86 -15.73 11.86
C SER A 436 17.76 -15.12 10.79
N ARG A 437 17.29 -14.93 9.54
CA ARG A 437 18.11 -14.30 8.50
C ARG A 437 18.39 -12.86 8.89
N SER A 438 19.59 -12.65 9.42
CA SER A 438 20.06 -11.34 9.81
C SER A 438 20.07 -10.40 8.60
N ILE A 439 19.87 -9.11 8.83
CA ILE A 439 20.01 -8.05 7.81
C ILE A 439 21.33 -8.22 7.04
N LYS A 440 22.39 -8.63 7.74
CA LYS A 440 23.70 -8.92 7.16
C LYS A 440 23.68 -10.02 6.10
N GLU A 441 22.92 -11.09 6.30
CA GLU A 441 22.77 -12.15 5.28
C GLU A 441 22.02 -11.64 4.05
N ASN A 442 20.98 -10.83 4.24
CA ASN A 442 20.22 -10.26 3.13
C ASN A 442 21.05 -9.27 2.31
N VAL A 443 21.87 -8.44 2.99
CA VAL A 443 22.82 -7.53 2.34
C VAL A 443 23.87 -8.33 1.57
N ALA A 444 24.44 -9.38 2.15
CA ALA A 444 25.43 -10.24 1.48
C ALA A 444 24.85 -10.94 0.24
N ASP A 445 23.63 -11.50 0.35
CA ASP A 445 22.92 -12.13 -0.76
C ASP A 445 22.69 -11.12 -1.90
N PHE A 446 22.25 -9.89 -1.57
CA PHE A 446 22.03 -8.83 -2.56
C PHE A 446 23.33 -8.39 -3.24
N LEU A 447 24.42 -8.21 -2.49
CA LEU A 447 25.72 -7.83 -3.05
C LEU A 447 26.30 -8.93 -3.94
N SER A 448 26.16 -10.19 -3.54
CA SER A 448 26.54 -11.34 -4.37
C SER A 448 25.81 -11.32 -5.72
N GLN A 449 24.52 -10.97 -5.73
CA GLN A 449 23.75 -10.80 -6.96
C GLN A 449 24.25 -9.60 -7.81
N LEU A 450 24.67 -8.49 -7.19
CA LEU A 450 25.26 -7.37 -7.94
C LEU A 450 26.61 -7.74 -8.57
N GLU A 451 27.51 -8.36 -7.81
CA GLU A 451 28.80 -8.86 -8.33
C GLU A 451 28.61 -9.87 -9.47
N CYS A 452 27.61 -10.71 -9.34
CA CYS A 452 27.19 -11.65 -10.36
C CYS A 452 26.77 -10.93 -11.66
N LEU A 453 25.94 -9.88 -11.56
CA LEU A 453 25.58 -9.02 -12.70
C LEU A 453 26.81 -8.34 -13.33
N SER A 454 27.75 -7.87 -12.52
CA SER A 454 29.02 -7.28 -12.98
C SER A 454 29.86 -8.29 -13.77
N THR A 455 29.88 -9.54 -13.33
CA THR A 455 30.60 -10.62 -14.01
C THR A 455 29.91 -11.03 -15.32
N LEU A 456 28.58 -11.06 -15.34
CA LEU A 456 27.79 -11.28 -16.55
C LEU A 456 27.98 -10.18 -17.59
N LEU A 457 28.15 -8.92 -17.18
CA LEU A 457 28.46 -7.81 -18.09
C LEU A 457 29.78 -7.99 -18.85
N LYS A 458 30.78 -8.60 -18.21
CA LYS A 458 32.07 -8.95 -18.84
C LYS A 458 31.96 -10.19 -19.73
N THR A 459 30.88 -10.97 -19.60
CA THR A 459 30.74 -12.25 -20.28
C THR A 459 29.98 -12.15 -21.60
N ARG A 460 30.59 -12.65 -22.66
CA ARG A 460 29.97 -12.63 -24.00
C ARG A 460 28.71 -13.51 -24.03
N ASN A 461 27.61 -12.96 -24.53
CA ASN A 461 26.30 -13.61 -24.67
C ASN A 461 25.57 -13.93 -23.35
N ALA A 462 25.93 -13.27 -22.24
CA ALA A 462 25.19 -13.37 -20.98
C ALA A 462 23.74 -12.84 -21.09
N PHE A 463 23.50 -11.87 -21.97
CA PHE A 463 22.18 -11.27 -22.18
C PHE A 463 21.67 -11.57 -23.60
N ARG A 464 20.40 -11.97 -23.71
CA ARG A 464 19.78 -12.33 -24.99
C ARG A 464 18.45 -11.62 -25.20
N THR A 465 18.26 -11.04 -26.38
CA THR A 465 16.97 -10.43 -26.76
C THR A 465 15.99 -11.49 -27.27
N ARG A 466 14.68 -11.23 -27.16
CA ARG A 466 13.64 -12.12 -27.72
C ARG A 466 13.76 -12.35 -29.24
N ARG A 467 14.38 -11.42 -29.99
CA ARG A 467 14.44 -11.46 -31.46
C ARG A 467 15.67 -12.19 -32.03
N GLY A 468 16.55 -12.74 -31.19
CA GLY A 468 17.69 -13.55 -31.65
C GLY A 468 18.98 -13.33 -30.85
N ASN A 469 20.09 -13.91 -31.32
CA ASN A 469 21.43 -13.83 -30.72
C ASN A 469 22.12 -12.47 -31.02
N HIS A 470 21.38 -11.37 -31.01
CA HIS A 470 21.98 -10.06 -31.11
C HIS A 470 22.71 -9.74 -29.81
N VAL A 471 23.99 -9.44 -29.92
CA VAL A 471 24.81 -8.97 -28.80
C VAL A 471 24.25 -7.62 -28.36
N ILE A 472 23.99 -7.50 -27.06
CA ILE A 472 23.55 -6.25 -26.47
C ILE A 472 24.78 -5.41 -26.16
N GLU A 473 24.92 -4.30 -26.86
CA GLU A 473 25.92 -3.29 -26.50
C GLU A 473 25.37 -2.41 -25.38
N PHE A 474 26.05 -2.39 -24.24
CA PHE A 474 25.80 -1.47 -23.13
C PHE A 474 26.69 -0.23 -23.28
N SER A 475 26.27 0.90 -22.72
CA SER A 475 27.15 2.09 -22.72
C SER A 475 28.39 1.82 -21.88
N ALA A 476 29.52 2.42 -22.26
CA ALA A 476 30.76 2.30 -21.50
C ALA A 476 30.58 2.76 -20.04
N SER A 477 29.75 3.78 -19.81
CA SER A 477 29.42 4.26 -18.46
C SER A 477 28.76 3.19 -17.58
N VAL A 478 27.81 2.42 -18.13
CA VAL A 478 27.14 1.35 -17.38
C VAL A 478 28.09 0.20 -17.11
N VAL A 479 28.89 -0.18 -18.10
CA VAL A 479 29.87 -1.27 -17.95
C VAL A 479 30.91 -0.91 -16.91
N ASN A 480 31.55 0.26 -17.02
CA ASN A 480 32.57 0.70 -16.08
C ASN A 480 31.99 0.91 -14.67
N GLY A 481 30.82 1.56 -14.58
CA GLY A 481 30.12 1.80 -13.32
C GLY A 481 29.78 0.52 -12.57
N CYS A 482 29.29 -0.52 -13.27
CA CYS A 482 28.98 -1.80 -12.62
C CYS A 482 30.23 -2.65 -12.31
N THR A 483 31.40 -2.35 -12.89
CA THR A 483 32.53 -3.32 -12.86
C THR A 483 33.84 -2.81 -12.31
N GLU A 484 34.22 -1.56 -12.61
CA GLU A 484 35.48 -0.95 -12.18
C GLU A 484 35.26 0.01 -11.02
N GLU A 485 34.12 0.70 -11.00
CA GLU A 485 33.77 1.71 -9.99
C GLU A 485 32.93 1.13 -8.84
N PHE A 486 32.36 -0.06 -9.00
CA PHE A 486 31.56 -0.71 -7.97
C PHE A 486 32.46 -1.38 -6.93
N ASP A 487 32.38 -0.90 -5.69
CA ASP A 487 33.07 -1.44 -4.52
C ASP A 487 32.05 -2.15 -3.60
N PRO A 488 31.96 -3.49 -3.66
CA PRO A 488 30.96 -4.24 -2.89
C PRO A 488 31.20 -4.16 -1.38
N GLU A 489 32.46 -4.09 -0.93
CA GLU A 489 32.80 -4.00 0.50
C GLU A 489 32.34 -2.66 1.07
N LEU A 490 32.56 -1.56 0.33
CA LEU A 490 32.09 -0.24 0.73
C LEU A 490 30.55 -0.20 0.81
N VAL A 491 29.85 -0.75 -0.18
CA VAL A 491 28.39 -0.79 -0.20
C VAL A 491 27.83 -1.67 0.92
N GLU A 492 28.50 -2.78 1.26
CA GLU A 492 28.14 -3.61 2.43
C GLU A 492 28.19 -2.80 3.72
N CYS A 493 29.31 -2.13 3.97
CA CYS A 493 29.47 -1.30 5.16
C CYS A 493 28.41 -0.20 5.20
N GLN A 494 28.19 0.48 4.07
CA GLN A 494 27.19 1.55 3.99
C GLN A 494 25.76 1.07 4.26
N LEU A 495 25.38 -0.09 3.74
CA LEU A 495 24.05 -0.65 4.01
C LEU A 495 23.88 -1.02 5.47
N LEU A 496 24.88 -1.68 6.07
CA LEU A 496 24.83 -2.10 7.47
C LEU A 496 24.80 -0.89 8.41
N ASP A 497 25.70 0.08 8.22
CA ASP A 497 25.73 1.32 8.99
C ASP A 497 24.39 2.06 8.88
N TRP A 498 23.78 2.10 7.70
CA TRP A 498 22.45 2.69 7.51
C TRP A 498 21.37 2.00 8.34
N PHE A 499 21.36 0.66 8.39
CA PHE A 499 20.39 -0.07 9.20
C PHE A 499 20.59 0.16 10.70
N ASP A 500 21.84 0.14 11.16
CA ASP A 500 22.18 0.41 12.56
C ASP A 500 21.75 1.84 12.96
N MET A 501 21.95 2.83 12.07
CA MET A 501 21.49 4.20 12.29
C MET A 501 19.96 4.32 12.36
N VAL A 502 19.23 3.63 11.48
CA VAL A 502 17.75 3.64 11.50
C VAL A 502 17.20 2.93 12.73
N GLU A 503 17.79 1.82 13.16
CA GLU A 503 17.42 1.14 14.40
C GLU A 503 17.63 2.09 15.59
N ARG A 504 18.81 2.72 15.67
CA ARG A 504 19.10 3.72 16.70
C ARG A 504 18.13 4.90 16.67
N GLN A 505 17.78 5.39 15.48
CA GLN A 505 16.81 6.47 15.31
C GLN A 505 15.42 6.07 15.80
N GLN A 506 14.99 4.82 15.57
CA GLN A 506 13.70 4.32 16.07
C GLN A 506 13.68 4.20 17.59
N GLU A 507 14.76 3.71 18.20
CA GLU A 507 14.92 3.69 19.66
C GLU A 507 14.77 5.09 20.26
N LEU A 508 15.45 6.07 19.67
CA LEU A 508 15.35 7.47 20.09
C LEU A 508 13.93 8.01 19.85
N GLY A 509 13.34 7.80 18.67
CA GLY A 509 12.05 8.37 18.30
C GLY A 509 10.91 8.01 19.24
N GLN A 510 10.89 6.77 19.77
CA GLN A 510 9.87 6.35 20.74
C GLN A 510 9.94 7.11 22.06
N GLU A 511 11.15 7.43 22.53
CA GLU A 511 11.36 8.18 23.76
C GLU A 511 11.13 9.68 23.55
N GLN A 512 11.32 10.18 22.31
CA GLN A 512 11.44 11.61 22.00
C GLN A 512 10.16 12.30 21.51
N GLN A 513 9.02 11.61 21.39
CA GLN A 513 7.74 12.23 20.98
C GLN A 513 7.36 13.43 21.86
N HIS A 514 7.66 13.38 23.16
CA HIS A 514 7.41 14.47 24.08
C HIS A 514 8.31 15.70 23.81
N ILE A 515 9.55 15.50 23.33
CA ILE A 515 10.46 16.62 23.04
C ILE A 515 9.98 17.41 21.83
N VAL A 516 9.56 16.73 20.76
CA VAL A 516 8.99 17.39 19.58
C VAL A 516 7.75 18.20 19.95
N SER A 517 6.87 17.63 20.79
CA SER A 517 5.71 18.36 21.31
C SER A 517 6.12 19.60 22.12
N ASN A 518 7.10 19.47 23.01
CA ASN A 518 7.59 20.58 23.83
C ASN A 518 8.26 21.68 23.00
N ILE A 519 9.04 21.31 21.97
CA ILE A 519 9.65 22.28 21.04
C ILE A 519 8.57 23.09 20.36
N ARG A 520 7.57 22.41 19.78
CA ARG A 520 6.45 23.07 19.12
C ARG A 520 5.70 24.00 20.08
N GLU A 521 5.47 23.56 21.32
CA GLU A 521 4.82 24.38 22.34
C GLU A 521 5.62 25.65 22.66
N VAL A 522 6.95 25.53 22.84
CA VAL A 522 7.83 26.68 23.12
C VAL A 522 7.96 27.61 21.91
N GLU A 523 8.13 27.08 20.69
CA GLU A 523 8.15 27.86 19.46
C GLU A 523 6.85 28.66 19.29
N THR A 524 5.72 28.04 19.59
CA THR A 524 4.42 28.70 19.54
C THR A 524 4.34 29.82 20.58
N LYS A 525 4.80 29.59 21.82
CA LYS A 525 4.86 30.63 22.86
C LYS A 525 5.76 31.81 22.49
N ILE A 526 6.92 31.56 21.89
CA ILE A 526 7.83 32.62 21.40
C ILE A 526 7.14 33.41 20.29
N GLY A 527 6.53 32.72 19.32
CA GLY A 527 5.81 33.38 18.22
C GLY A 527 4.65 34.25 18.69
N LEU A 528 3.94 33.84 19.74
CA LEU A 528 2.89 34.64 20.37
C LEU A 528 3.44 35.80 21.20
N ALA A 529 4.55 35.63 21.91
CA ALA A 529 5.19 36.69 22.69
C ALA A 529 5.67 37.86 21.81
N ASP A 530 6.12 37.57 20.59
CA ASP A 530 6.56 38.57 19.62
C ASP A 530 5.41 39.16 18.77
N ALA A 531 4.22 38.58 18.86
CA ALA A 531 3.06 39.03 18.11
C ALA A 531 2.51 40.35 18.66
N SER A 532 2.04 41.23 17.77
CA SER A 532 1.30 42.42 18.18
C SER A 532 -0.08 42.07 18.74
N ASP A 533 -0.66 42.91 19.60
CA ASP A 533 -2.03 42.74 20.11
C ASP A 533 -3.04 42.48 18.98
N GLU A 534 -2.95 43.18 17.85
CA GLU A 534 -3.81 42.96 16.67
C GLU A 534 -3.65 41.56 16.06
N SER A 535 -2.44 40.99 16.12
CA SER A 535 -2.15 39.64 15.64
C SER A 535 -2.59 38.57 16.63
N LEU A 536 -2.50 38.84 17.94
CA LEU A 536 -3.01 37.99 19.00
C LEU A 536 -4.54 37.94 18.99
N ASP A 537 -5.20 39.08 18.82
CA ASP A 537 -6.66 39.15 18.62
C ASP A 537 -7.07 38.36 17.37
N ALA A 538 -6.34 38.50 16.26
CA ALA A 538 -6.62 37.73 15.05
C ALA A 538 -6.37 36.22 15.23
N ALA A 539 -5.36 35.83 16.02
CA ALA A 539 -5.10 34.44 16.36
C ALA A 539 -6.22 33.86 17.24
N LYS A 540 -6.70 34.64 18.22
CA LYS A 540 -7.86 34.29 19.06
C LYS A 540 -9.13 34.11 18.23
N ASP A 541 -9.46 35.09 17.38
CA ASP A 541 -10.62 35.01 16.47
C ASP A 541 -10.54 33.75 15.58
N ASN A 542 -9.34 33.41 15.08
CA ASN A 542 -9.13 32.21 14.29
C ASN A 542 -9.29 30.92 15.11
N LEU A 543 -8.80 30.88 16.35
CA LEU A 543 -8.99 29.74 17.25
C LEU A 543 -10.47 29.55 17.60
N GLU A 544 -11.20 30.64 17.91
CA GLU A 544 -12.65 30.60 18.15
C GLU A 544 -13.37 30.04 16.91
N TYR A 545 -13.00 30.50 15.71
CA TYR A 545 -13.52 29.97 14.46
C TYR A 545 -13.21 28.48 14.28
N MET A 546 -12.01 28.01 14.63
CA MET A 546 -11.62 26.59 14.51
C MET A 546 -12.37 25.70 15.51
N VAL A 547 -12.57 26.18 16.74
CA VAL A 547 -13.40 25.50 17.74
C VAL A 547 -14.84 25.40 17.25
N ASP A 548 -15.40 26.50 16.73
CA ASP A 548 -16.75 26.53 16.16
C ASP A 548 -16.88 25.62 14.92
N ASP A 549 -15.89 25.62 14.00
CA ASP A 549 -15.87 24.74 12.81
C ASP A 549 -15.79 23.26 13.21
N ARG A 550 -14.92 22.92 14.18
CA ARG A 550 -14.84 21.55 14.72
C ARG A 550 -16.17 21.13 15.34
N GLN A 551 -16.77 21.97 16.17
CA GLN A 551 -18.05 21.70 16.83
C GLN A 551 -19.18 21.56 15.80
N GLN A 552 -19.25 22.44 14.80
CA GLN A 552 -20.22 22.36 13.71
C GLN A 552 -20.07 21.05 12.92
N ARG A 553 -18.84 20.63 12.63
CA ARG A 553 -18.58 19.36 11.94
C ARG A 553 -18.97 18.15 12.78
N LEU A 554 -18.78 18.22 14.10
CA LEU A 554 -19.24 17.18 15.03
C LEU A 554 -20.78 17.11 15.07
N GLU A 555 -21.47 18.23 15.12
CA GLU A 555 -22.95 18.28 15.10
C GLU A 555 -23.50 17.67 13.81
N ILE A 556 -22.90 18.02 12.65
CA ILE A 556 -23.26 17.42 11.36
C ILE A 556 -23.01 15.91 11.37
N LEU A 557 -21.89 15.46 11.93
CA LEU A 557 -21.56 14.04 12.06
C LEU A 557 -22.54 13.31 12.99
N GLN A 558 -22.91 13.90 14.13
CA GLN A 558 -23.88 13.38 15.08
C GLN A 558 -25.24 13.17 14.42
N ASP A 559 -25.79 14.22 13.81
CA ASP A 559 -27.09 14.18 13.13
C ASP A 559 -27.11 13.12 12.01
N LEU A 560 -26.03 13.07 11.22
CA LEU A 560 -25.94 12.14 10.10
C LEU A 560 -25.80 10.69 10.57
N VAL A 561 -24.94 10.42 11.55
CA VAL A 561 -24.75 9.06 12.06
C VAL A 561 -25.98 8.60 12.83
N GLU A 562 -26.66 9.47 13.57
CA GLU A 562 -27.95 9.12 14.22
C GLU A 562 -29.00 8.75 13.18
N ASP A 563 -29.22 9.57 12.14
CA ASP A 563 -30.19 9.27 11.06
C ASP A 563 -29.83 7.96 10.36
N LEU A 564 -28.55 7.79 9.99
CA LEU A 564 -28.07 6.63 9.28
C LEU A 564 -28.22 5.35 10.09
N CYS A 565 -27.82 5.37 11.36
CA CYS A 565 -27.91 4.18 12.22
C CYS A 565 -29.37 3.82 12.51
N LEU A 566 -30.25 4.81 12.67
CA LEU A 566 -31.67 4.56 12.82
C LEU A 566 -32.27 3.98 11.52
N ARG A 567 -31.91 4.55 10.36
CA ARG A 567 -32.42 4.15 9.04
C ARG A 567 -31.94 2.78 8.58
N GLU A 568 -30.64 2.51 8.71
CA GLU A 568 -30.00 1.32 8.15
C GLU A 568 -29.86 0.18 9.17
N MET A 569 -29.78 0.50 10.47
CA MET A 569 -29.48 -0.48 11.53
C MET A 569 -30.58 -0.56 12.59
N ASN A 570 -31.53 0.38 12.60
CA ASN A 570 -32.54 0.54 13.65
C ASN A 570 -31.89 0.64 15.05
N LEU A 571 -30.82 1.44 15.15
CA LEU A 571 -30.08 1.71 16.38
C LEU A 571 -30.06 3.21 16.68
N HIS A 572 -30.30 3.55 17.94
CA HIS A 572 -30.03 4.88 18.47
C HIS A 572 -28.57 4.98 18.92
N ILE A 573 -27.80 5.88 18.32
CA ILE A 573 -26.41 6.13 18.67
C ILE A 573 -26.28 7.59 19.09
N LEU A 574 -25.50 7.84 20.14
CA LEU A 574 -25.08 9.16 20.56
C LEU A 574 -23.57 9.25 20.39
N ILE A 575 -23.12 10.16 19.53
CA ILE A 575 -21.70 10.43 19.37
C ILE A 575 -21.28 11.51 20.39
N ASN A 576 -20.30 11.21 21.21
CA ASN A 576 -19.71 12.14 22.17
C ASN A 576 -18.50 12.86 21.56
N ASP A 577 -18.34 14.12 21.93
CA ASP A 577 -17.16 14.91 21.59
C ASP A 577 -15.93 14.35 22.32
N PRO A 578 -14.82 14.02 21.62
CA PRO A 578 -13.54 13.83 22.29
C PRO A 578 -13.05 15.14 22.91
N ASP A 579 -12.12 15.03 23.87
CA ASP A 579 -11.46 16.21 24.43
C ASP A 579 -10.74 16.98 23.29
N PRO A 580 -10.93 18.31 23.14
CA PRO A 580 -10.24 19.10 22.13
C PRO A 580 -8.72 18.99 22.14
N GLU A 581 -8.12 18.67 23.30
CA GLU A 581 -6.66 18.55 23.49
C GLU A 581 -6.15 17.10 23.43
N GLU A 582 -7.04 16.10 23.34
CA GLU A 582 -6.65 14.69 23.30
C GLU A 582 -6.12 14.31 21.90
N THR A 583 -4.89 13.80 21.85
CA THR A 583 -4.38 13.18 20.63
C THR A 583 -5.17 11.91 20.33
N LEU A 584 -5.89 11.90 19.21
CA LEU A 584 -6.70 10.77 18.80
C LEU A 584 -5.83 9.64 18.23
N ILE A 585 -5.80 8.50 18.92
CA ILE A 585 -5.04 7.32 18.50
C ILE A 585 -6.01 6.23 18.03
N LEU A 586 -5.78 5.67 16.84
CA LEU A 586 -6.45 4.44 16.42
C LEU A 586 -5.91 3.29 17.27
N LYS A 587 -6.75 2.74 18.15
CA LYS A 587 -6.41 1.53 18.90
C LYS A 587 -6.41 0.34 17.94
N GLU A 588 -5.45 -0.56 18.11
CA GLU A 588 -5.41 -1.83 17.37
C GLU A 588 -6.77 -2.52 17.40
N THR A 589 -7.27 -2.91 16.23
CA THR A 589 -8.58 -3.55 16.15
C THR A 589 -8.42 -5.07 16.08
N SER A 590 -9.01 -5.76 17.06
CA SER A 590 -9.12 -7.24 17.00
C SER A 590 -10.16 -7.74 15.98
N ALA A 591 -10.82 -6.82 15.27
CA ALA A 591 -11.89 -7.13 14.34
C ALA A 591 -11.33 -7.75 13.05
N LEU A 592 -11.62 -9.03 12.86
CA LEU A 592 -11.46 -9.67 11.55
C LEU A 592 -12.51 -9.08 10.59
N GLY A 593 -12.07 -8.57 9.44
CA GLY A 593 -12.97 -8.28 8.32
C GLY A 593 -13.72 -9.55 7.90
N PHE A 594 -14.75 -9.45 7.05
CA PHE A 594 -15.58 -10.63 6.77
C PHE A 594 -14.79 -11.77 6.06
N LEU A 595 -13.72 -11.43 5.32
CA LEU A 595 -12.77 -12.39 4.76
C LEU A 595 -11.65 -12.81 5.72
N GLY A 596 -11.58 -12.24 6.92
CA GLY A 596 -10.49 -12.44 7.86
C GLY A 596 -10.36 -13.87 8.37
N VAL A 597 -11.48 -14.57 8.61
CA VAL A 597 -11.43 -15.99 9.04
C VAL A 597 -10.81 -16.89 7.96
N PRO A 598 -11.25 -16.85 6.67
CA PRO A 598 -10.57 -17.58 5.60
C PRO A 598 -9.08 -17.28 5.48
N LEU A 599 -8.69 -16.00 5.58
CA LEU A 599 -7.28 -15.59 5.52
C LEU A 599 -6.49 -16.21 6.67
N GLN A 600 -6.98 -16.05 7.91
CA GLN A 600 -6.35 -16.63 9.10
C GLN A 600 -6.21 -18.16 9.00
N LEU A 601 -7.24 -18.86 8.50
CA LEU A 601 -7.22 -20.32 8.34
C LEU A 601 -6.23 -20.77 7.25
N ALA A 602 -6.04 -19.96 6.21
CA ALA A 602 -5.02 -20.18 5.19
C ALA A 602 -3.61 -19.77 5.66
N GLY A 603 -3.50 -19.30 6.90
CA GLY A 603 -2.30 -18.72 7.46
C GLY A 603 -2.10 -17.27 7.05
N GLU A 604 -2.73 -16.78 5.97
CA GLU A 604 -2.47 -15.48 5.37
C GLU A 604 -2.43 -14.30 6.35
N ALA A 605 -1.58 -13.34 5.98
CA ALA A 605 -1.36 -12.10 6.65
C ALA A 605 -2.70 -11.38 6.75
N LEU A 606 -3.14 -11.15 7.97
CA LEU A 606 -4.29 -10.30 8.17
C LEU A 606 -3.79 -8.86 8.01
N PRO A 607 -4.35 -8.04 7.10
CA PRO A 607 -3.90 -6.66 6.90
C PRO A 607 -3.84 -5.93 8.25
N VAL A 608 -2.77 -5.18 8.55
CA VAL A 608 -2.69 -4.39 9.79
C VAL A 608 -3.95 -3.52 9.91
N GLY A 609 -4.60 -3.53 11.07
CA GLY A 609 -5.91 -2.94 11.27
C GLY A 609 -6.17 -2.50 12.68
#